data_AF-A0A6B0HH04-F1
#
_entry.id   AF-A0A6B0HH04-F1
#
_cell.length_a   1.000
_cell.length_b   1.000
_cell.length_c   1.000
_cell.angle_alpha   90.00
_cell.angle_beta   90.00
_cell.angle_gamma   90.00
#
_symmetry.space_group_name_H-M   'P 1'
#
loop_
_entity.id
_entity.type
_entity.pdbx_description
1 polymer ?
#
loop_
_entity_poly.entity_id
_entity_poly.type
_entity_poly.pdbx_seq_one_letter_code
_entity_poly.pdbx_strand_id
1 'polypeptide(L)'
;MAEHERAYKIDERTRRAVDGRTLISDLGIDREEIEWRKEFTRFDEEDADRLEAIDGMIDGVADDLVDEFYDHLHSHPRTAKILETSSKEIDSLKRTQRQYLTDLTSGEYDEQYFSRRARIGKIHELLDLDPKLYLGSSTVYYDGILNAIADDANDQLEEMATDRRTEAKPETAVEAETDPESPAAEAVVPLSEAQDAVETVVGRALSTLKLMNLDQQVVMDTYIDAYADVEAELERRIDVSKNVQESVSELRSRTETVAERSEEIATLTDDQFDSTSEIAGEVSGLSATVEEIAANAEEVSATSERAEELTDDTTDTAQEAIEKMER
;
A
#
# COMPACT_ATOMS: atom_id res chain seq x y z
N MET A 1 -14.54 15.82 -28.95
CA MET A 1 -13.61 14.76 -28.51
C MET A 1 -13.43 14.96 -27.02
N ALA A 2 -13.90 14.04 -26.20
CA ALA A 2 -13.66 14.10 -24.76
C ALA A 2 -12.18 13.78 -24.53
N GLU A 3 -11.41 14.77 -24.05
CA GLU A 3 -10.13 14.51 -23.42
C GLU A 3 -10.40 13.53 -22.28
N HIS A 4 -9.98 12.27 -22.44
CA HIS A 4 -9.80 11.40 -21.29
C HIS A 4 -8.76 12.10 -20.41
N GLU A 5 -9.15 12.60 -19.23
CA GLU A 5 -8.20 12.95 -18.19
C GLU A 5 -7.29 11.72 -17.99
N ARG A 6 -6.04 11.83 -18.44
CA ARG A 6 -5.06 10.77 -18.28
C ARG A 6 -4.87 10.58 -16.78
N ALA A 7 -5.36 9.48 -16.22
CA ALA A 7 -5.18 9.16 -14.82
C ALA A 7 -3.69 8.86 -14.58
N TYR A 8 -2.96 9.85 -14.09
CA TYR A 8 -1.57 9.69 -13.69
C TYR A 8 -1.49 8.89 -12.38
N LYS A 9 -0.48 8.04 -12.25
CA LYS A 9 -0.20 7.35 -10.98
C LYS A 9 0.21 8.35 -9.91
N ILE A 10 0.97 9.38 -10.31
CA ILE A 10 1.33 10.51 -9.46
C ILE A 10 1.03 11.83 -10.16
N ASP A 11 0.15 12.62 -9.53
CA ASP A 11 -0.12 14.01 -9.90
C ASP A 11 0.72 15.00 -9.06
N GLU A 12 0.58 16.30 -9.33
CA GLU A 12 1.25 17.34 -8.55
C GLU A 12 0.81 17.37 -7.07
N ARG A 13 -0.47 17.09 -6.80
CA ARG A 13 -1.03 17.10 -5.46
C ARG A 13 -0.39 16.01 -4.61
N THR A 14 -0.29 14.79 -5.13
CA THR A 14 0.40 13.66 -4.49
C THR A 14 1.86 14.02 -4.22
N ARG A 15 2.60 14.59 -5.19
CA ARG A 15 4.01 15.01 -4.99
C ARG A 15 4.18 16.06 -3.89
N ARG A 16 3.22 16.97 -3.73
CA ARG A 16 3.24 18.01 -2.69
C ARG A 16 2.86 17.47 -1.31
N ALA A 17 2.07 16.40 -1.26
CA ALA A 17 1.68 15.75 -0.01
C ALA A 17 2.81 14.90 0.61
N VAL A 18 3.80 14.49 -0.18
CA VAL A 18 4.99 13.78 0.33
C VAL A 18 5.88 14.76 1.08
N ASP A 19 5.83 14.71 2.41
CA ASP A 19 6.69 15.48 3.31
C ASP A 19 7.90 14.65 3.75
N GLY A 20 9.10 15.16 3.45
CA GLY A 20 10.35 14.46 3.75
C GLY A 20 10.66 14.36 5.24
N ARG A 21 10.22 15.31 6.06
CA ARG A 21 10.52 15.34 7.50
C ARG A 21 9.69 14.33 8.26
N THR A 22 8.41 14.24 7.91
CA THR A 22 7.54 13.17 8.42
C THR A 22 8.09 11.80 8.03
N LEU A 23 8.51 11.63 6.77
CA LEU A 23 9.09 10.36 6.31
C LEU A 23 10.33 9.93 7.08
N ILE A 24 11.32 10.81 7.29
CA ILE A 24 12.52 10.40 8.05
C ILE A 24 12.17 10.08 9.51
N SER A 25 11.18 10.75 10.11
CA SER A 25 10.70 10.42 11.44
C SER A 25 10.02 9.06 11.49
N ASP A 26 9.19 8.73 10.49
CA ASP A 26 8.48 7.45 10.42
C ASP A 26 9.46 6.28 10.16
N LEU A 27 10.50 6.53 9.35
CA LEU A 27 11.58 5.58 9.06
C LEU A 27 12.62 5.45 10.19
N GLY A 28 12.53 6.27 11.24
CA GLY A 28 13.50 6.27 12.34
C GLY A 28 14.88 6.84 11.96
N ILE A 29 14.96 7.64 10.90
CA ILE A 29 16.19 8.32 10.45
C ILE A 29 16.30 9.65 11.21
N ASP A 30 16.69 9.54 12.48
CA ASP A 30 17.02 10.70 13.31
C ASP A 30 18.52 11.06 13.22
N ARG A 31 18.95 12.05 14.00
CA ARG A 31 20.34 12.48 14.02
C ARG A 31 21.31 11.37 14.42
N GLU A 32 20.94 10.50 15.37
CA GLU A 32 21.80 9.41 15.82
C GLU A 32 21.99 8.38 14.70
N GLU A 33 20.90 8.02 14.03
CA GLU A 33 20.92 7.13 12.87
C GLU A 33 21.71 7.70 11.70
N ILE A 34 21.57 9.00 11.40
CA ILE A 34 22.35 9.67 10.34
C ILE A 34 23.86 9.59 10.64
N GLU A 35 24.27 9.90 11.86
CA GLU A 35 25.68 9.85 12.25
C GLU A 35 26.21 8.41 12.25
N TRP A 36 25.39 7.44 12.69
CA TRP A 36 25.74 6.03 12.59
C TRP A 36 25.95 5.57 11.14
N ARG A 37 25.07 5.96 10.21
CA ARG A 37 25.22 5.63 8.77
C ARG A 37 26.49 6.22 8.18
N LYS A 38 26.79 7.49 8.52
CA LYS A 38 28.04 8.13 8.10
C LYS A 38 29.25 7.38 8.63
N GLU A 39 29.27 7.03 9.92
CA GLU A 39 30.35 6.23 10.53
C GLU A 39 30.50 4.87 9.82
N PHE A 40 29.40 4.15 9.61
CA PHE A 40 29.39 2.84 8.98
C PHE A 40 29.90 2.87 7.53
N THR A 41 29.47 3.87 6.75
CA THR A 41 29.92 4.10 5.37
C THR A 41 31.30 4.77 5.31
N ARG A 42 31.87 5.16 6.46
CA ARG A 42 33.13 5.91 6.57
C ARG A 42 33.09 7.23 5.81
N PHE A 43 31.95 7.89 5.86
CA PHE A 43 31.75 9.23 5.33
C PHE A 43 32.04 10.24 6.43
N ASP A 44 33.12 11.01 6.29
CA ASP A 44 33.55 12.00 7.27
C ASP A 44 33.57 13.43 6.70
N GLU A 45 34.04 14.39 7.50
CA GLU A 45 34.13 15.81 7.09
C GLU A 45 35.08 15.99 5.90
N GLU A 46 36.13 15.18 5.76
CA GLU A 46 37.06 15.28 4.63
C GLU A 46 36.40 14.82 3.32
N ASP A 47 35.49 13.83 3.39
CA ASP A 47 34.64 13.48 2.25
C ASP A 47 33.69 14.63 1.87
N ALA A 48 33.13 15.33 2.85
CA ALA A 48 32.27 16.48 2.60
C ALA A 48 33.04 17.63 1.93
N ASP A 49 34.24 17.94 2.42
CA ASP A 49 35.13 18.96 1.86
C ASP A 49 35.54 18.62 0.41
N ARG A 50 35.86 17.34 0.13
CA ARG A 50 36.17 16.88 -1.23
C ARG A 50 35.00 17.05 -2.19
N LEU A 51 33.78 16.83 -1.72
CA LEU A 51 32.58 16.99 -2.52
C LEU A 51 32.24 18.46 -2.77
N GLU A 52 32.39 19.33 -1.76
CA GLU A 52 32.25 20.77 -1.93
C GLU A 52 33.29 21.33 -2.92
N ALA A 53 34.53 20.82 -2.87
CA ALA A 53 35.59 21.25 -3.76
C ALA A 53 35.35 20.91 -5.25
N ILE A 54 34.48 19.95 -5.57
CA ILE A 54 34.12 19.60 -6.95
C ILE A 54 32.79 20.21 -7.42
N ASP A 55 32.16 21.09 -6.62
CA ASP A 55 30.86 21.69 -6.96
C ASP A 55 30.84 22.35 -8.34
N GLY A 56 31.84 23.19 -8.65
CA GLY A 56 31.94 23.86 -9.95
C GLY A 56 32.14 22.90 -11.13
N MET A 57 32.84 21.78 -10.91
CA MET A 57 33.01 20.73 -11.91
C MET A 57 31.67 20.05 -12.20
N ILE A 58 30.95 19.65 -11.14
CA ILE A 58 29.64 18.99 -11.26
C ILE A 58 28.61 19.93 -11.89
N ASP A 59 28.57 21.20 -11.51
CA ASP A 59 27.67 22.20 -12.10
C ASP A 59 27.90 22.35 -13.62
N GLY A 60 29.16 22.27 -14.06
CA GLY A 60 29.56 22.33 -15.45
C GLY A 60 29.11 21.15 -16.31
N VAL A 61 29.04 19.94 -15.74
CA VAL A 61 28.63 18.72 -16.47
C VAL A 61 27.16 18.33 -16.23
N ALA A 62 26.48 18.96 -15.27
CA ALA A 62 25.18 18.51 -14.78
C ALA A 62 24.06 18.53 -15.84
N ASP A 63 24.04 19.49 -16.78
CA ASP A 63 23.00 19.54 -17.82
C ASP A 63 23.15 18.38 -18.80
N ASP A 64 24.36 18.16 -19.32
CA ASP A 64 24.66 17.09 -20.27
C ASP A 64 24.43 15.71 -19.64
N LEU A 65 24.85 15.54 -18.37
CA LEU A 65 24.67 14.28 -17.64
C LEU A 65 23.19 13.96 -17.36
N VAL A 66 22.39 14.99 -17.06
CA VAL A 66 20.94 14.84 -16.88
C VAL A 66 20.25 14.50 -18.20
N ASP A 67 20.69 15.11 -19.30
CA ASP A 67 20.19 14.80 -20.63
C ASP A 67 20.49 13.36 -21.01
N GLU A 68 21.74 12.91 -20.81
CA GLU A 68 22.14 11.52 -21.02
C GLU A 68 21.32 10.55 -20.15
N PHE A 69 21.07 10.88 -18.89
CA PHE A 69 20.25 10.07 -18.00
C PHE A 69 18.83 9.86 -18.54
N TYR A 70 18.16 10.93 -18.99
CA TYR A 70 16.81 10.79 -19.52
C TYR A 70 16.77 10.15 -20.90
N ASP A 71 17.77 10.36 -21.75
CA ASP A 71 17.91 9.65 -23.02
C ASP A 71 18.10 8.15 -22.78
N HIS A 72 18.92 7.77 -21.80
CA HIS A 72 19.09 6.39 -21.36
C HIS A 72 17.75 5.79 -20.88
N LEU A 73 17.01 6.49 -20.02
CA LEU A 73 15.71 6.03 -19.54
C LEU A 73 14.66 5.92 -20.67
N HIS A 74 14.66 6.84 -21.64
CA HIS A 74 13.74 6.81 -22.77
C HIS A 74 14.06 5.69 -23.77
N SER A 75 15.33 5.35 -23.95
CA SER A 75 15.75 4.27 -24.86
C SER A 75 15.29 2.88 -24.41
N HIS A 76 14.89 2.73 -23.14
CA HIS A 76 14.44 1.47 -22.56
C HIS A 76 12.91 1.44 -22.36
N PRO A 77 12.17 0.51 -23.01
CA PRO A 77 10.70 0.51 -22.97
C PRO A 77 10.09 0.43 -21.57
N ARG A 78 10.76 -0.27 -20.63
CA ARG A 78 10.26 -0.44 -19.25
C ARG A 78 10.27 0.88 -18.48
N THR A 79 11.37 1.64 -18.56
CA THR A 79 11.53 2.94 -17.89
C THR A 79 10.77 4.04 -18.60
N ALA A 80 10.73 4.04 -19.94
CA ALA A 80 9.92 4.98 -20.71
C ALA A 80 8.43 4.92 -20.32
N LYS A 81 7.89 3.71 -20.13
CA LYS A 81 6.51 3.52 -19.68
C LYS A 81 6.26 4.09 -18.27
N ILE A 82 7.26 4.04 -17.38
CA ILE A 82 7.13 4.60 -16.02
C ILE A 82 7.07 6.13 -16.08
N LEU A 83 7.92 6.77 -16.90
CA LEU A 83 7.92 8.23 -17.09
C LEU A 83 6.53 8.74 -17.53
N GLU A 84 5.85 7.98 -18.39
CA GLU A 84 4.49 8.28 -18.85
C GLU A 84 3.39 8.22 -17.78
N THR A 85 3.66 7.61 -16.62
CA THR A 85 2.70 7.51 -15.51
C THR A 85 2.71 8.73 -14.59
N SER A 86 3.69 9.63 -14.76
CA SER A 86 3.82 10.87 -14.01
C SER A 86 3.22 12.04 -14.78
N SER A 87 2.53 12.93 -14.06
CA SER A 87 2.07 14.23 -14.57
C SER A 87 3.20 15.25 -14.81
N LYS A 88 4.43 14.94 -14.38
CA LYS A 88 5.53 15.88 -14.39
C LYS A 88 6.26 15.82 -15.74
N GLU A 89 6.27 16.95 -16.44
CA GLU A 89 6.96 17.10 -17.72
C GLU A 89 8.46 16.82 -17.63
N ILE A 90 9.02 16.28 -18.72
CA ILE A 90 10.43 15.86 -18.79
C ILE A 90 11.40 16.97 -18.42
N ASP A 91 11.18 18.21 -18.88
CA ASP A 91 12.05 19.35 -18.55
C ASP A 91 11.98 19.73 -17.06
N SER A 92 10.85 19.47 -16.40
CA SER A 92 10.73 19.64 -14.94
C SER A 92 11.45 18.51 -14.19
N LEU A 93 11.42 17.31 -14.74
CA LEU A 93 12.18 16.16 -14.22
C LEU A 93 13.69 16.42 -14.34
N LYS A 94 14.18 16.84 -15.51
CA LYS A 94 15.56 17.26 -15.76
C LYS A 94 16.06 18.30 -14.76
N ARG A 95 15.33 19.39 -14.56
CA ARG A 95 15.66 20.40 -13.54
C ARG A 95 15.75 19.85 -12.12
N THR A 96 14.92 18.85 -11.78
CA THR A 96 14.97 18.21 -10.46
C THR A 96 16.21 17.33 -10.31
N GLN A 97 16.60 16.63 -11.38
CA GLN A 97 17.83 15.85 -11.38
C GLN A 97 19.09 16.73 -11.40
N ARG A 98 19.07 17.88 -12.07
CA ARG A 98 20.15 18.87 -11.95
C ARG A 98 20.33 19.30 -10.49
N GLN A 99 19.23 19.64 -9.81
CA GLN A 99 19.28 19.98 -8.39
C GLN A 99 19.79 18.82 -7.53
N TYR A 100 19.43 17.56 -7.86
CA TYR A 100 19.98 16.39 -7.18
C TYR A 100 21.51 16.34 -7.27
N LEU A 101 22.08 16.59 -8.46
CA LEU A 101 23.53 16.61 -8.67
C LEU A 101 24.21 17.74 -7.89
N THR A 102 23.68 18.95 -7.90
CA THR A 102 24.21 20.07 -7.10
C THR A 102 24.09 19.82 -5.60
N ASP A 103 23.02 19.15 -5.15
CA ASP A 103 22.89 18.77 -3.73
C ASP A 103 24.00 17.80 -3.29
N LEU A 104 24.54 16.96 -4.19
CA LEU A 104 25.64 16.02 -3.87
C LEU A 104 26.96 16.71 -3.55
N THR A 105 27.13 17.96 -3.97
CA THR A 105 28.34 18.77 -3.75
C THR A 105 28.11 19.91 -2.76
N SER A 106 27.00 19.89 -2.04
CA SER A 106 26.60 21.00 -1.16
C SER A 106 27.44 21.16 0.11
N GLY A 107 28.21 20.14 0.50
CA GLY A 107 29.00 20.14 1.74
C GLY A 107 28.19 19.91 3.03
N GLU A 108 26.86 20.07 3.00
CA GLU A 108 25.98 19.94 4.17
C GLU A 108 25.06 18.71 4.06
N TYR A 109 25.36 17.66 4.85
CA TYR A 109 24.65 16.37 4.85
C TYR A 109 23.93 16.11 6.17
N ASP A 110 22.92 16.94 6.46
CA ASP A 110 22.16 16.92 7.71
C ASP A 110 20.76 16.27 7.57
N GLU A 111 19.92 16.36 8.60
CA GLU A 111 18.53 15.88 8.54
C GLU A 111 17.73 16.48 7.37
N GLN A 112 18.02 17.72 6.97
CA GLN A 112 17.35 18.33 5.83
C GLN A 112 17.77 17.65 4.53
N TYR A 113 19.05 17.34 4.34
CA TYR A 113 19.54 16.54 3.22
C TYR A 113 18.83 15.18 3.18
N PHE A 114 18.83 14.43 4.29
CA PHE A 114 18.19 13.12 4.37
C PHE A 114 16.67 13.19 4.13
N SER A 115 15.99 14.24 4.59
CA SER A 115 14.57 14.46 4.32
C SER A 115 14.26 14.63 2.82
N ARG A 116 15.16 15.30 2.07
CA ARG A 116 15.04 15.43 0.61
C ARG A 116 15.21 14.06 -0.06
N ARG A 117 16.18 13.25 0.39
CA ARG A 117 16.43 11.90 -0.14
C ARG A 117 15.28 10.93 0.15
N ALA A 118 14.72 10.95 1.36
CA ALA A 118 13.54 10.16 1.71
C ALA A 118 12.33 10.52 0.84
N ARG A 119 12.10 11.81 0.61
CA ARG A 119 11.04 12.27 -0.30
C ARG A 119 11.25 11.78 -1.73
N ILE A 120 12.48 11.78 -2.24
CA ILE A 120 12.82 11.23 -3.55
C ILE A 120 12.51 9.73 -3.59
N GLY A 121 12.94 8.96 -2.58
CA GLY A 121 12.66 7.53 -2.47
C GLY A 121 11.17 7.23 -2.49
N LYS A 122 10.39 7.93 -1.66
CA LYS A 122 8.94 7.75 -1.59
C LYS A 122 8.24 8.06 -2.92
N ILE A 123 8.68 9.07 -3.65
CA ILE A 123 8.12 9.37 -4.99
C ILE A 123 8.42 8.24 -5.98
N HIS A 124 9.60 7.64 -5.94
CA HIS A 124 9.94 6.50 -6.80
C HIS A 124 9.16 5.24 -6.44
N GLU A 125 8.98 4.96 -5.14
CA GLU A 125 8.11 3.89 -4.65
C GLU A 125 6.68 4.09 -5.15
N LEU A 126 6.11 5.29 -4.97
CA LEU A 126 4.76 5.62 -5.45
C LEU A 126 4.62 5.52 -6.98
N LEU A 127 5.71 5.53 -7.77
CA LEU A 127 5.71 5.30 -9.22
C LEU A 127 5.74 3.80 -9.60
N ASP A 128 5.83 2.89 -8.62
CA ASP A 128 6.21 1.47 -8.82
C ASP A 128 7.53 1.35 -9.59
N LEU A 129 8.48 2.25 -9.34
CA LEU A 129 9.81 2.07 -9.91
C LEU A 129 10.47 0.87 -9.24
N ASP A 130 10.77 -0.17 -10.01
CA ASP A 130 11.49 -1.34 -9.49
C ASP A 130 12.85 -0.89 -8.91
N PRO A 131 13.22 -1.29 -7.68
CA PRO A 131 14.50 -0.91 -7.08
C PRO A 131 15.73 -1.22 -7.95
N LYS A 132 15.67 -2.26 -8.79
CA LYS A 132 16.73 -2.60 -9.75
C LYS A 132 16.87 -1.57 -10.86
N LEU A 133 15.77 -0.96 -11.27
CA LEU A 133 15.79 0.14 -12.25
C LEU A 133 16.33 1.42 -11.61
N TYR A 134 15.92 1.73 -10.37
CA TYR A 134 16.47 2.85 -9.61
C TYR A 134 18.00 2.73 -9.48
N LEU A 135 18.48 1.61 -8.92
CA LEU A 135 19.91 1.35 -8.75
C LEU A 135 20.65 1.25 -10.09
N GLY A 136 20.08 0.55 -11.07
CA GLY A 136 20.69 0.38 -12.39
C GLY A 136 20.90 1.71 -13.11
N SER A 137 19.90 2.60 -13.05
CA SER A 137 19.97 3.93 -13.68
C SER A 137 21.02 4.85 -13.05
N SER A 138 21.41 4.60 -11.79
CA SER A 138 22.49 5.34 -11.11
C SER A 138 23.85 5.14 -11.78
N THR A 139 24.01 4.08 -12.59
CA THR A 139 25.24 3.82 -13.37
C THR A 139 25.58 4.98 -14.30
N VAL A 140 24.58 5.65 -14.87
CA VAL A 140 24.83 6.82 -15.73
C VAL A 140 25.50 7.94 -14.93
N TYR A 141 25.05 8.18 -13.69
CA TYR A 141 25.67 9.17 -12.82
C TYR A 141 27.06 8.74 -12.34
N TYR A 142 27.28 7.46 -12.04
CA TYR A 142 28.62 6.97 -11.72
C TYR A 142 29.59 7.19 -12.87
N ASP A 143 29.20 6.85 -14.09
CA ASP A 143 30.06 7.03 -15.26
C ASP A 143 30.37 8.51 -15.50
N GLY A 144 29.33 9.35 -15.55
CA GLY A 144 29.50 10.79 -15.78
C GLY A 144 30.35 11.49 -14.71
N ILE A 145 30.10 11.24 -13.43
CA ILE A 145 30.83 11.91 -12.35
C ILE A 145 32.27 11.40 -12.26
N LEU A 146 32.50 10.09 -12.38
CA LEU A 146 33.86 9.54 -12.29
C LEU A 146 34.72 9.95 -13.49
N ASN A 147 34.15 10.01 -14.69
CA ASN A 147 34.86 10.54 -15.85
C ASN A 147 35.15 12.04 -15.68
N ALA A 148 34.20 12.85 -15.21
CA ALA A 148 34.44 14.28 -14.94
C ALA A 148 35.58 14.50 -13.92
N ILE A 149 35.63 13.69 -12.84
CA ILE A 149 36.72 13.74 -11.85
C ILE A 149 38.07 13.38 -12.49
N ALA A 150 38.09 12.37 -13.37
CA ALA A 150 39.31 11.96 -14.06
C ALA A 150 39.78 13.01 -15.08
N ASP A 151 38.85 13.60 -15.83
CA ASP A 151 39.12 14.63 -16.83
C ASP A 151 39.67 15.91 -16.16
N ASP A 152 39.06 16.38 -15.07
CA ASP A 152 39.59 17.51 -14.29
C ASP A 152 41.01 17.28 -13.78
N ALA A 153 41.31 16.06 -13.32
CA ALA A 153 42.66 15.73 -12.88
C ALA A 153 43.66 15.70 -14.05
N ASN A 154 43.24 15.21 -15.23
CA ASN A 154 44.08 15.23 -16.42
C ASN A 154 44.33 16.67 -16.91
N ASP A 155 43.31 17.51 -16.91
CA ASP A 155 43.42 18.93 -17.30
C ASP A 155 44.39 19.68 -16.38
N GLN A 156 44.32 19.45 -15.06
CA GLN A 156 45.27 20.03 -14.11
C GLN A 156 46.70 19.56 -14.37
N LEU A 157 46.90 18.27 -14.64
CA LEU A 157 48.23 17.74 -14.98
C LEU A 157 48.77 18.32 -16.29
N GLU A 158 47.92 18.50 -17.30
CA GLU A 158 48.30 19.12 -18.58
C GLU A 158 48.66 20.61 -18.41
N GLU A 159 47.90 21.35 -17.60
CA GLU A 159 48.20 22.74 -17.25
C GLU A 159 49.55 22.86 -16.55
N MET A 160 49.81 22.04 -15.51
CA MET A 160 51.08 22.00 -14.80
C MET A 160 52.27 21.66 -15.72
N ALA A 161 52.07 20.73 -16.65
CA ALA A 161 53.08 20.37 -17.63
C ALA A 161 53.38 21.55 -18.58
N THR A 162 52.34 22.25 -19.03
CA THR A 162 52.43 23.40 -19.95
C THR A 162 53.09 24.62 -19.29
N ASP A 163 52.76 24.90 -18.04
CA ASP A 163 53.34 26.00 -17.28
C ASP A 163 54.86 25.81 -17.10
N ARG A 164 55.29 24.61 -16.71
CA ARG A 164 56.73 24.31 -16.60
C ARG A 164 57.45 24.42 -17.93
N ARG A 165 56.81 24.01 -19.02
CA ARG A 165 57.39 24.17 -20.36
C ARG A 165 57.61 25.66 -20.69
N THR A 166 56.72 26.52 -20.23
CA THR A 166 56.80 27.98 -20.42
C THR A 166 57.89 28.58 -19.55
N GLU A 167 58.01 28.17 -18.29
CA GLU A 167 59.08 28.59 -17.36
C GLU A 167 60.48 28.11 -17.78
N ALA A 168 60.59 26.91 -18.35
CA ALA A 168 61.85 26.32 -18.79
C ALA A 168 62.44 26.96 -20.07
N LYS A 169 61.76 27.93 -20.69
CA LYS A 169 62.30 28.77 -21.78
C LYS A 169 62.89 30.07 -21.21
N PRO A 170 64.20 30.17 -20.90
CA PRO A 170 64.80 31.44 -20.54
C PRO A 170 64.95 32.35 -21.78
N GLU A 171 64.81 33.66 -21.59
CA GLU A 171 64.98 34.75 -22.59
C GLU A 171 66.38 34.82 -23.25
N THR A 172 67.28 33.87 -22.98
CA THR A 172 68.63 33.80 -23.56
C THR A 172 68.82 32.68 -24.58
N ALA A 173 67.76 32.00 -25.03
CA ALA A 173 67.85 31.04 -26.13
C ALA A 173 67.98 31.75 -27.51
N VAL A 174 69.05 32.53 -27.67
CA VAL A 174 69.59 32.87 -28.98
C VAL A 174 70.57 31.74 -29.32
N GLU A 175 70.30 31.07 -30.43
CA GLU A 175 71.16 30.04 -31.08
C GLU A 175 71.13 28.61 -30.50
N ALA A 176 70.07 27.86 -30.82
CA ALA A 176 70.16 26.44 -31.18
C ALA A 176 68.88 25.97 -31.89
N GLU A 177 68.46 26.67 -32.94
CA GLU A 177 67.55 26.07 -33.93
C GLU A 177 68.39 25.19 -34.85
N THR A 178 68.32 23.87 -34.68
CA THR A 178 68.38 22.82 -35.72
C THR A 178 68.72 21.47 -35.08
N ASP A 179 67.78 20.88 -34.34
CA ASP A 179 67.76 19.42 -34.21
C ASP A 179 66.31 18.95 -33.98
N PRO A 180 65.64 18.38 -35.00
CA PRO A 180 64.28 17.86 -34.88
C PRO A 180 64.18 16.56 -34.07
N GLU A 181 65.32 15.97 -33.67
CA GLU A 181 65.39 14.78 -32.79
C GLU A 181 65.97 15.08 -31.40
N SER A 182 66.28 16.34 -31.08
CA SER A 182 66.60 16.72 -29.70
C SER A 182 65.34 16.53 -28.84
N PRO A 183 65.42 15.87 -27.66
CA PRO A 183 64.32 15.79 -26.72
C PRO A 183 64.11 17.18 -26.10
N ALA A 184 63.65 18.11 -26.92
CA ALA A 184 63.21 19.43 -26.53
C ALA A 184 61.89 19.26 -25.77
N ALA A 185 62.04 18.92 -24.50
CA ALA A 185 61.05 19.01 -23.44
C ALA A 185 59.67 18.46 -23.81
N GLU A 186 59.52 17.14 -23.83
CA GLU A 186 58.22 16.60 -23.40
C GLU A 186 57.93 17.23 -22.04
N ALA A 187 56.75 17.83 -21.92
CA ALA A 187 56.31 18.42 -20.67
C ALA A 187 56.04 17.25 -19.71
N VAL A 188 57.04 16.87 -18.93
CA VAL A 188 56.96 15.74 -18.00
C VAL A 188 56.50 16.26 -16.64
N VAL A 189 55.41 15.70 -16.13
CA VAL A 189 54.97 15.88 -14.75
C VAL A 189 55.84 14.99 -13.84
N PRO A 190 56.40 15.51 -12.73
CA PRO A 190 57.04 14.70 -11.70
C PRO A 190 56.16 13.55 -11.22
N LEU A 191 56.76 12.39 -10.98
CA LEU A 191 56.03 11.22 -10.48
C LEU A 191 55.25 11.52 -9.19
N SER A 192 55.76 12.38 -8.30
CA SER A 192 55.08 12.76 -7.06
C SER A 192 53.76 13.49 -7.33
N GLU A 193 53.72 14.41 -8.30
CA GLU A 193 52.49 15.14 -8.61
C GLU A 193 51.48 14.28 -9.36
N ALA A 194 51.96 13.38 -10.22
CA ALA A 194 51.11 12.38 -10.83
C ALA A 194 50.51 11.44 -9.76
N GLN A 195 51.27 11.11 -8.71
CA GLN A 195 50.76 10.34 -7.56
C GLN A 195 49.72 11.14 -6.77
N ASP A 196 49.96 12.42 -6.49
CA ASP A 196 49.02 13.30 -5.79
C ASP A 196 47.71 13.46 -6.57
N ALA A 197 47.77 13.57 -7.90
CA ALA A 197 46.59 13.61 -8.76
C ALA A 197 45.77 12.31 -8.69
N VAL A 198 46.45 11.15 -8.71
CA VAL A 198 45.77 9.85 -8.53
C VAL A 198 45.12 9.75 -7.15
N GLU A 199 45.78 10.19 -6.08
CA GLU A 199 45.20 10.22 -4.74
C GLU A 199 43.97 11.14 -4.68
N THR A 200 44.02 12.28 -5.36
CA THR A 200 42.90 13.23 -5.47
C THR A 200 41.70 12.62 -6.20
N VAL A 201 41.94 11.96 -7.34
CA VAL A 201 40.90 11.24 -8.11
C VAL A 201 40.25 10.15 -7.25
N VAL A 202 41.07 9.32 -6.60
CA VAL A 202 40.58 8.23 -5.73
C VAL A 202 39.79 8.79 -4.57
N GLY A 203 40.27 9.86 -3.92
CA GLY A 203 39.57 10.52 -2.82
C GLY A 203 38.18 11.02 -3.24
N ARG A 204 38.11 11.84 -4.28
CA ARG A 204 36.85 12.40 -4.81
C ARG A 204 35.88 11.31 -5.27
N ALA A 205 36.39 10.28 -5.96
CA ALA A 205 35.60 9.14 -6.41
C ALA A 205 35.00 8.37 -5.23
N LEU A 206 35.79 8.08 -4.19
CA LEU A 206 35.31 7.38 -3.00
C LEU A 206 34.31 8.23 -2.22
N SER A 207 34.54 9.53 -2.04
CA SER A 207 33.59 10.43 -1.36
C SER A 207 32.24 10.47 -2.08
N THR A 208 32.25 10.53 -3.43
CA THR A 208 31.04 10.43 -4.27
C THR A 208 30.31 9.12 -4.05
N LEU A 209 31.03 7.99 -4.12
CA LEU A 209 30.44 6.66 -3.93
C LEU A 209 29.85 6.48 -2.53
N LYS A 210 30.53 6.96 -1.49
CA LYS A 210 30.05 6.93 -0.11
C LYS A 210 28.75 7.73 0.04
N LEU A 211 28.70 8.96 -0.46
CA LEU A 211 27.49 9.79 -0.37
C LEU A 211 26.33 9.17 -1.15
N MET A 212 26.57 8.73 -2.39
CA MET A 212 25.54 8.05 -3.18
C MET A 212 25.07 6.75 -2.53
N ASN A 213 25.93 6.05 -1.80
CA ASN A 213 25.53 4.89 -1.01
C ASN A 213 24.60 5.30 0.15
N LEU A 214 24.90 6.39 0.87
CA LEU A 214 24.00 6.94 1.89
C LEU A 214 22.63 7.30 1.30
N ASP A 215 22.60 7.98 0.15
CA ASP A 215 21.36 8.30 -0.57
C ASP A 215 20.55 7.02 -0.89
N GLN A 216 21.23 5.99 -1.39
CA GLN A 216 20.61 4.72 -1.73
C GLN A 216 20.06 4.00 -0.50
N GLN A 217 20.74 4.05 0.65
CA GLN A 217 20.21 3.48 1.89
C GLN A 217 18.86 4.12 2.25
N VAL A 218 18.79 5.46 2.23
CA VAL A 218 17.54 6.20 2.53
C VAL A 218 16.43 5.85 1.56
N VAL A 219 16.75 5.74 0.27
CA VAL A 219 15.76 5.34 -0.73
C VAL A 219 15.31 3.89 -0.52
N MET A 220 16.22 2.97 -0.19
CA MET A 220 15.85 1.58 0.10
C MET A 220 14.96 1.45 1.33
N ASP A 221 15.15 2.27 2.36
CA ASP A 221 14.26 2.30 3.52
C ASP A 221 12.82 2.61 3.11
N THR A 222 12.62 3.54 2.17
CA THR A 222 11.25 3.85 1.68
C THR A 222 10.58 2.68 0.95
N TYR A 223 11.37 1.83 0.28
CA TYR A 223 10.84 0.60 -0.33
C TYR A 223 10.57 -0.48 0.71
N ILE A 224 11.48 -0.65 1.67
CA ILE A 224 11.35 -1.66 2.74
C ILE A 224 10.12 -1.37 3.59
N ASP A 225 9.92 -0.11 3.97
CA ASP A 225 8.73 0.36 4.69
C ASP A 225 7.43 0.05 3.93
N ALA A 226 7.40 0.37 2.63
CA ALA A 226 6.24 0.06 1.78
C ALA A 226 5.98 -1.45 1.67
N TYR A 227 7.01 -2.29 1.66
CA TYR A 227 6.83 -3.75 1.65
C TYR A 227 6.39 -4.30 3.01
N ALA A 228 6.87 -3.75 4.13
CA ALA A 228 6.43 -4.13 5.47
C ALA A 228 4.93 -3.86 5.66
N ASP A 229 4.45 -2.73 5.15
CA ASP A 229 3.01 -2.40 5.13
C ASP A 229 2.19 -3.43 4.35
N VAL A 230 2.70 -3.90 3.21
CA VAL A 230 2.04 -4.93 2.39
C VAL A 230 1.98 -6.27 3.13
N GLU A 231 3.05 -6.66 3.84
CA GLU A 231 3.08 -7.88 4.65
C GLU A 231 2.06 -7.82 5.81
N ALA A 232 2.04 -6.70 6.54
CA ALA A 232 1.08 -6.49 7.63
C ALA A 232 -0.39 -6.49 7.14
N GLU A 233 -0.65 -5.90 5.96
CA GLU A 233 -1.98 -5.93 5.34
C GLU A 233 -2.35 -7.33 4.84
N LEU A 234 -1.39 -8.12 4.33
CA LEU A 234 -1.61 -9.51 3.95
C LEU A 234 -1.98 -10.37 5.16
N GLU A 235 -1.30 -10.19 6.29
CA GLU A 235 -1.61 -10.89 7.53
C GLU A 235 -3.02 -10.55 8.03
N ARG A 236 -3.38 -9.25 8.03
CA ARG A 236 -4.73 -8.79 8.34
C ARG A 236 -5.79 -9.42 7.43
N ARG A 237 -5.54 -9.52 6.12
CA ARG A 237 -6.46 -10.16 5.17
C ARG A 237 -6.63 -11.66 5.42
N ILE A 238 -5.55 -12.34 5.81
CA ILE A 238 -5.61 -13.77 6.18
C ILE A 238 -6.51 -13.96 7.39
N ASP A 239 -6.38 -13.12 8.41
CA ASP A 239 -7.21 -13.21 9.62
C ASP A 239 -8.68 -12.88 9.34
N VAL A 240 -8.96 -11.84 8.55
CA VAL A 240 -10.32 -11.53 8.11
C VAL A 240 -10.92 -12.71 7.33
N SER A 241 -10.15 -13.33 6.43
CA SER A 241 -10.60 -14.49 5.66
C SER A 241 -10.94 -15.69 6.57
N LYS A 242 -10.12 -15.98 7.58
CA LYS A 242 -10.39 -17.04 8.57
C LYS A 242 -11.69 -16.75 9.33
N ASN A 243 -11.88 -15.54 9.84
CA ASN A 243 -13.07 -15.15 10.59
C ASN A 243 -14.35 -15.27 9.73
N VAL A 244 -14.28 -14.90 8.45
CA VAL A 244 -15.40 -15.07 7.52
C VAL A 244 -15.70 -16.55 7.28
N GLN A 245 -14.69 -17.41 7.10
CA GLN A 245 -14.89 -18.85 6.92
C GLN A 245 -15.52 -19.51 8.16
N GLU A 246 -15.09 -19.12 9.36
CA GLU A 246 -15.69 -19.58 10.61
C GLU A 246 -17.15 -19.15 10.72
N SER A 247 -17.43 -17.87 10.47
CA SER A 247 -18.79 -17.32 10.49
C SER A 247 -19.72 -18.00 9.48
N VAL A 248 -19.23 -18.30 8.28
CA VAL A 248 -19.99 -19.03 7.24
C VAL A 248 -20.25 -20.48 7.68
N SER A 249 -19.27 -21.13 8.32
CA SER A 249 -19.43 -22.49 8.83
C SER A 249 -20.45 -22.56 9.96
N GLU A 250 -20.42 -21.59 10.88
CA GLU A 250 -21.41 -21.47 11.96
C GLU A 250 -22.81 -21.16 11.41
N LEU A 251 -22.91 -20.24 10.44
CA LEU A 251 -24.18 -19.93 9.77
C LEU A 251 -24.77 -21.18 9.10
N ARG A 252 -23.94 -21.98 8.43
CA ARG A 252 -24.36 -23.23 7.80
C ARG A 252 -24.90 -24.22 8.83
N SER A 253 -24.18 -24.43 9.93
CA SER A 253 -24.64 -25.31 11.03
C SER A 253 -25.95 -24.83 11.64
N ARG A 254 -26.08 -23.52 11.92
CA ARG A 254 -27.33 -22.95 12.44
C ARG A 254 -28.50 -23.10 11.46
N THR A 255 -28.24 -22.96 10.17
CA THR A 255 -29.26 -23.14 9.11
C THR A 255 -29.73 -24.59 9.04
N GLU A 256 -28.82 -25.55 9.19
CA GLU A 256 -29.13 -26.98 9.25
C GLU A 256 -30.00 -27.32 10.46
N THR A 257 -29.66 -26.77 11.64
CA THR A 257 -30.51 -26.88 12.85
C THR A 257 -31.90 -26.27 12.65
N VAL A 258 -32.00 -25.10 12.01
CA VAL A 258 -33.30 -24.46 11.74
C VAL A 258 -34.14 -25.30 10.77
N ALA A 259 -33.51 -25.91 9.76
CA ALA A 259 -34.20 -26.81 8.83
C ALA A 259 -34.77 -28.04 9.57
N GLU A 260 -33.95 -28.71 10.39
CA GLU A 260 -34.37 -29.86 11.19
C GLU A 260 -35.53 -29.51 12.14
N ARG A 261 -35.44 -28.36 12.84
CA ARG A 261 -36.52 -27.87 13.70
C ARG A 261 -37.79 -27.53 12.96
N SER A 262 -37.68 -27.04 11.72
CA SER A 262 -38.85 -26.73 10.89
C SER A 262 -39.57 -28.00 10.46
N GLU A 263 -38.84 -29.07 10.17
CA GLU A 263 -39.39 -30.39 9.86
C GLU A 263 -40.07 -31.04 11.08
N GLU A 264 -39.47 -30.89 12.27
CA GLU A 264 -40.07 -31.31 13.55
C GLU A 264 -41.39 -30.56 13.83
N ILE A 265 -41.41 -29.24 13.64
CA ILE A 265 -42.63 -28.41 13.81
C ILE A 265 -43.71 -28.83 12.81
N ALA A 266 -43.36 -29.10 11.55
CA ALA A 266 -44.32 -29.54 10.55
C ALA A 266 -44.99 -30.85 10.94
N THR A 267 -44.21 -31.82 11.43
CA THR A 267 -44.72 -33.11 11.93
C THR A 267 -45.65 -32.92 13.12
N LEU A 268 -45.24 -32.15 14.14
CA LEU A 268 -46.08 -31.83 15.30
C LEU A 268 -47.38 -31.11 14.94
N THR A 269 -47.34 -30.26 13.92
CA THR A 269 -48.52 -29.53 13.44
C THR A 269 -49.53 -30.48 12.78
N ASP A 270 -49.05 -31.50 12.07
CA ASP A 270 -49.90 -32.54 11.46
C ASP A 270 -50.58 -33.40 12.54
N ASP A 271 -49.81 -33.87 13.53
CA ASP A 271 -50.34 -34.61 14.70
C ASP A 271 -51.39 -33.79 15.48
N GLN A 272 -51.15 -32.48 15.62
CA GLN A 272 -52.08 -31.57 16.27
C GLN A 272 -53.38 -31.38 15.47
N PHE A 273 -53.30 -31.36 14.14
CA PHE A 273 -54.48 -31.26 13.26
C PHE A 273 -55.36 -32.50 13.38
N ASP A 274 -54.76 -33.69 13.40
CA ASP A 274 -55.47 -34.95 13.59
C ASP A 274 -56.17 -35.01 14.95
N SER A 275 -55.44 -34.67 16.02
CA SER A 275 -56.00 -34.60 17.38
C SER A 275 -57.15 -33.60 17.49
N THR A 276 -57.03 -32.44 16.84
CA THR A 276 -58.07 -31.41 16.83
C THR A 276 -59.31 -31.87 16.06
N SER A 277 -59.12 -32.60 14.96
CA SER A 277 -60.22 -33.18 14.17
C SER A 277 -60.97 -34.26 14.95
N GLU A 278 -60.24 -35.10 15.71
CA GLU A 278 -60.83 -36.10 16.60
C GLU A 278 -61.69 -35.44 17.70
N ILE A 279 -61.14 -34.44 18.39
CA ILE A 279 -61.87 -33.67 19.40
C ILE A 279 -63.13 -33.02 18.80
N ALA A 280 -63.05 -32.44 17.61
CA ALA A 280 -64.22 -31.85 16.95
C ALA A 280 -65.31 -32.90 16.64
N GLY A 281 -64.90 -34.12 16.28
CA GLY A 281 -65.80 -35.27 16.11
C GLY A 281 -66.48 -35.67 17.41
N GLU A 282 -65.72 -35.80 18.51
CA GLU A 282 -66.26 -36.09 19.84
C GLU A 282 -67.24 -35.01 20.32
N VAL A 283 -66.90 -33.73 20.16
CA VAL A 283 -67.76 -32.59 20.52
C VAL A 283 -69.07 -32.60 19.72
N SER A 284 -69.02 -32.98 18.44
CA SER A 284 -70.22 -33.14 17.61
C SER A 284 -71.10 -34.30 18.10
N GLY A 285 -70.48 -35.42 18.48
CA GLY A 285 -71.19 -36.57 19.07
C GLY A 285 -71.83 -36.24 20.43
N LEU A 286 -71.14 -35.46 21.27
CA LEU A 286 -71.67 -34.95 22.52
C LEU A 286 -72.86 -34.00 22.28
N SER A 287 -72.79 -33.15 21.25
CA SER A 287 -73.90 -32.25 20.90
C SER A 287 -75.14 -33.04 20.47
N ALA A 288 -74.98 -34.09 19.65
CA ALA A 288 -76.08 -34.96 19.24
C ALA A 288 -76.72 -35.70 20.43
N THR A 289 -75.91 -36.18 21.37
CA THR A 289 -76.44 -36.81 22.60
C THR A 289 -77.14 -35.80 23.51
N VAL A 290 -76.65 -34.56 23.59
CA VAL A 290 -77.35 -33.48 24.31
C VAL A 290 -78.71 -33.17 23.67
N GLU A 291 -78.80 -33.10 22.34
CA GLU A 291 -80.07 -32.93 21.62
C GLU A 291 -81.03 -34.10 21.86
N GLU A 292 -80.53 -35.34 21.83
CA GLU A 292 -81.34 -36.54 22.10
C GLU A 292 -81.86 -36.57 23.55
N ILE A 293 -81.04 -36.16 24.53
CA ILE A 293 -81.47 -36.02 25.94
C ILE A 293 -82.56 -34.94 26.06
N ALA A 294 -82.42 -33.81 25.38
CA ALA A 294 -83.41 -32.75 25.39
C ALA A 294 -84.75 -33.22 24.79
N ALA A 295 -84.72 -33.91 23.65
CA ALA A 295 -85.91 -34.46 23.02
C ALA A 295 -86.61 -35.51 23.90
N ASN A 296 -85.85 -36.42 24.52
CA ASN A 296 -86.39 -37.38 25.48
C ASN A 296 -86.98 -36.69 26.72
N ALA A 297 -86.35 -35.63 27.22
CA ALA A 297 -86.87 -34.86 28.35
C ALA A 297 -88.21 -34.18 27.99
N GLU A 298 -88.35 -33.63 26.78
CA GLU A 298 -89.62 -33.08 26.28
C GLU A 298 -90.70 -34.16 26.14
N GLU A 299 -90.35 -35.34 25.61
CA GLU A 299 -91.29 -36.46 25.47
C GLU A 299 -91.74 -37.00 26.84
N VAL A 300 -90.81 -37.12 27.80
CA VAL A 300 -91.12 -37.48 29.18
C VAL A 300 -92.04 -36.44 29.82
N SER A 301 -91.77 -35.15 29.62
CA SER A 301 -92.63 -34.07 30.11
C SER A 301 -94.04 -34.15 29.53
N ALA A 302 -94.18 -34.34 28.22
CA ALA A 302 -95.48 -34.46 27.56
C ALA A 302 -96.25 -35.72 27.99
N THR A 303 -95.54 -36.83 28.23
CA THR A 303 -96.12 -38.07 28.74
C THR A 303 -96.58 -37.89 30.19
N SER A 304 -95.80 -37.18 31.01
CA SER A 304 -96.17 -36.83 32.38
C SER A 304 -97.42 -35.94 32.43
N GLU A 305 -97.52 -34.90 31.60
CA GLU A 305 -98.75 -34.07 31.50
C GLU A 305 -99.96 -34.92 31.09
N ARG A 306 -99.79 -35.82 30.11
CA ARG A 306 -100.89 -36.70 29.67
C ARG A 306 -101.31 -37.70 30.74
N ALA A 307 -100.37 -38.20 31.53
CA ALA A 307 -100.66 -39.09 32.66
C ALA A 307 -101.38 -38.33 33.79
N GLU A 308 -101.04 -37.06 34.02
CA GLU A 308 -101.72 -36.19 34.98
C GLU A 308 -103.17 -35.93 34.54
N GLU A 309 -103.40 -35.55 33.27
CA GLU A 309 -104.75 -35.37 32.70
C GLU A 309 -105.60 -36.65 32.80
N LEU A 310 -105.02 -37.82 32.49
CA LEU A 310 -105.71 -39.11 32.62
C LEU A 310 -106.06 -39.44 34.09
N THR A 311 -105.20 -39.03 35.02
CA THR A 311 -105.40 -39.24 36.46
C THR A 311 -106.51 -38.33 37.00
N ASP A 312 -106.56 -37.08 36.55
CA ASP A 312 -107.66 -36.15 36.85
C ASP A 312 -108.99 -36.70 36.29
N ASP A 313 -109.05 -37.09 35.02
CA ASP A 313 -110.24 -37.70 34.39
C ASP A 313 -110.71 -38.96 35.15
N THR A 314 -109.76 -39.80 35.59
CA THR A 314 -110.06 -41.00 36.37
C THR A 314 -110.59 -40.65 37.76
N THR A 315 -110.06 -39.60 38.37
CA THR A 315 -110.49 -39.11 39.69
C THR A 315 -111.90 -38.52 39.58
N ASP A 316 -112.18 -37.68 38.59
CA ASP A 316 -113.51 -37.14 38.31
C ASP A 316 -114.52 -38.26 38.04
N THR A 317 -114.15 -39.26 37.23
CA THR A 317 -115.00 -40.43 36.95
C THR A 317 -115.25 -41.27 38.21
N ALA A 318 -114.23 -41.48 39.04
CA ALA A 318 -114.38 -42.17 40.32
C ALA A 318 -115.28 -41.38 41.29
N GLN A 319 -115.20 -40.05 41.28
CA GLN A 319 -116.03 -39.16 42.09
C GLN A 319 -117.49 -39.18 41.61
N GLU A 320 -117.75 -39.14 40.30
CA GLU A 320 -119.10 -39.35 39.73
C GLU A 320 -119.67 -40.73 40.06
N ALA A 321 -118.84 -41.78 40.05
CA ALA A 321 -119.25 -43.13 40.40
C ALA A 321 -119.63 -43.26 41.88
N ILE A 322 -118.87 -42.61 42.78
CA ILE A 322 -119.17 -42.53 44.21
C ILE A 322 -120.50 -41.77 44.44
N GLU A 323 -120.70 -40.61 43.80
CA GLU A 323 -121.96 -39.86 43.90
C GLU A 323 -123.18 -40.64 43.39
N LYS A 324 -123.00 -41.52 42.39
CA LYS A 324 -124.07 -42.43 41.92
C LYS A 324 -124.34 -43.61 42.84
N MET A 325 -123.40 -44.00 43.71
CA MET A 325 -123.61 -45.07 44.71
C MET A 325 -124.23 -44.57 46.02
N GLU A 326 -124.20 -43.26 46.30
CA GLU A 326 -124.80 -42.64 47.50
C GLU A 326 -126.26 -42.16 47.30
N ARG A 327 -126.91 -42.57 46.20
CA ARG A 327 -128.32 -42.26 45.85
C ARG A 327 -129.23 -43.48 45.90
#